data_AF-A0A2Z7D6L3-F1
#
_entry.id   AF-A0A2Z7D6L3-F1
#
_cell.length_a   1.000
_cell.length_b   1.000
_cell.length_c   1.000
_cell.angle_alpha   90.00
_cell.angle_beta   90.00
_cell.angle_gamma   90.00
#
_symmetry.space_group_name_H-M   'P 1'
#
loop_
_entity.id
_entity.type
_entity.pdbx_description
1 polymer ?
#
loop_
_entity_poly.entity_id
_entity_poly.type
_entity_poly.pdbx_seq_one_letter_code
_entity_poly.pdbx_strand_id
1 'polypeptide(L)'
;MANQTTDDEVFDFSNTEFTREDLINALNEMVHEYRKLSQTFEEIKAENGCLTNISVESSTAQLEDTDSLQTELSKLKIENDIMRTKSFELSSENERLSQVMISWTKSSVSLGKLHET
;
A
#
# COMPACT_ATOMS: atom_id res chain seq x y z
N MET A 1 38.79 22.42 -80.18
CA MET A 1 38.24 23.15 -79.02
C MET A 1 37.17 22.27 -78.40
N ALA A 2 37.16 22.21 -77.07
CA ALA A 2 36.51 21.20 -76.26
C ALA A 2 34.99 21.36 -76.13
N ASN A 3 34.37 20.21 -75.84
CA ASN A 3 33.00 19.89 -75.49
C ASN A 3 32.27 20.88 -74.58
N GLN A 4 30.95 21.01 -74.76
CA GLN A 4 29.94 20.78 -73.70
C GLN A 4 28.53 21.02 -74.28
N THR A 5 27.93 19.98 -74.85
CA THR A 5 26.47 19.83 -74.82
C THR A 5 26.14 19.42 -73.39
N THR A 6 25.63 20.36 -72.59
CA THR A 6 25.04 20.08 -71.29
C THR A 6 23.86 19.15 -71.51
N ASP A 7 24.10 17.87 -71.24
CA ASP A 7 23.09 16.85 -71.01
C ASP A 7 22.33 17.29 -69.76
N ASP A 8 21.31 18.12 -70.00
CA ASP A 8 20.31 18.43 -68.98
C ASP A 8 19.52 17.13 -68.83
N GLU A 9 20.01 16.25 -67.96
CA GLU A 9 19.30 15.09 -67.47
C GLU A 9 18.02 15.59 -66.79
N VAL A 10 17.02 15.94 -67.60
CA VAL A 10 15.65 16.13 -67.19
C VAL A 10 15.26 14.81 -66.57
N PHE A 11 15.25 14.77 -65.25
CA PHE A 11 14.80 13.63 -64.46
C PHE A 11 13.40 13.26 -64.97
N ASP A 12 13.32 12.21 -65.77
CA ASP A 12 12.07 11.73 -66.32
C ASP A 12 11.29 11.12 -65.16
N PHE A 13 10.32 11.88 -64.64
CA PHE A 13 9.43 11.46 -63.57
C PHE A 13 8.38 10.43 -64.04
N SER A 14 8.62 9.74 -65.15
CA SER A 14 7.82 8.62 -65.65
C SER A 14 7.96 7.36 -64.76
N ASN A 15 7.84 7.54 -63.44
CA ASN A 15 7.48 6.47 -62.51
C ASN A 15 6.02 6.09 -62.80
N THR A 16 5.81 5.12 -63.69
CA THR A 16 4.48 4.64 -64.09
C THR A 16 3.74 3.83 -63.00
N GLU A 17 4.15 3.93 -61.73
CA GLU A 17 3.63 3.07 -60.65
C GLU A 17 3.12 3.85 -59.43
N PHE A 18 3.30 5.17 -59.37
CA PHE A 18 2.78 5.98 -58.26
C PHE A 18 1.94 7.15 -58.78
N THR A 19 0.63 7.03 -58.62
CA THR A 19 -0.32 8.06 -59.05
C THR A 19 -0.48 9.13 -57.98
N ARG A 20 -0.96 10.31 -58.38
CA ARG A 20 -1.38 11.36 -57.45
C ARG A 20 -2.44 10.88 -56.45
N GLU A 21 -3.28 9.94 -56.88
CA GLU A 21 -4.33 9.34 -56.04
C GLU A 21 -3.71 8.47 -54.93
N ASP A 22 -2.65 7.72 -55.25
CA ASP A 22 -1.93 6.89 -54.27
C ASP A 22 -1.33 7.75 -53.16
N LEU A 23 -0.78 8.93 -53.51
CA LEU A 23 -0.27 9.89 -52.53
C LEU A 23 -1.37 10.44 -51.62
N ILE A 24 -2.53 10.80 -52.19
CA ILE A 24 -3.66 11.33 -51.44
C ILE A 24 -4.21 10.27 -50.48
N ASN A 25 -4.32 9.02 -50.93
CA ASN A 25 -4.77 7.91 -50.10
C ASN A 25 -3.78 7.62 -48.95
N ALA A 26 -2.48 7.55 -49.23
CA ALA A 26 -1.46 7.36 -48.20
C ALA A 26 -1.48 8.48 -47.15
N LEU A 27 -1.68 9.73 -47.59
CA LEU A 27 -1.77 10.87 -46.67
C LEU A 27 -3.04 10.78 -45.80
N ASN A 28 -4.19 10.44 -46.39
CA ASN A 28 -5.44 10.26 -45.65
C ASN A 28 -5.34 9.11 -44.64
N GLU A 29 -4.70 8.01 -45.01
CA GLU A 29 -4.47 6.87 -44.13
C GLU A 29 -3.57 7.26 -42.94
N MET A 30 -2.46 7.98 -43.19
CA MET A 30 -1.61 8.51 -42.12
C MET A 30 -2.36 9.46 -41.18
N VAL A 31 -3.19 10.36 -41.72
CA VAL A 31 -4.02 11.26 -40.88
C VAL A 31 -5.00 10.47 -40.03
N HIS A 32 -5.58 9.39 -40.58
CA HIS A 32 -6.50 8.54 -39.85
C HIS A 32 -5.78 7.77 -38.73
N GLU A 33 -4.61 7.20 -39.00
CA GLU A 33 -3.82 6.48 -38.00
C GLU A 33 -3.29 7.42 -36.91
N TYR A 34 -2.85 8.63 -37.27
CA TYR A 34 -2.48 9.65 -36.30
C TYR A 34 -3.65 10.03 -35.39
N ARG A 35 -4.87 10.16 -35.94
CA ARG A 35 -6.07 10.44 -35.15
C ARG A 35 -6.35 9.31 -34.15
N LYS A 36 -6.27 8.04 -34.57
CA LYS A 36 -6.42 6.89 -33.69
C LYS A 36 -5.38 6.90 -32.57
N LEU A 37 -4.11 7.15 -32.93
CA LEU A 37 -3.00 7.22 -31.97
C LEU A 37 -3.17 8.37 -30.97
N SER A 38 -3.62 9.53 -31.43
CA SER A 38 -3.88 10.67 -30.55
C SER A 38 -5.01 10.39 -29.59
N GLN A 39 -6.05 9.66 -30.02
CA GLN A 39 -7.15 9.27 -29.16
C GLN A 39 -6.69 8.26 -28.10
N THR A 40 -5.99 7.20 -28.49
CA THR A 40 -5.46 6.21 -27.53
C THR A 40 -4.47 6.83 -26.55
N PHE A 41 -3.69 7.83 -26.97
CA PHE A 41 -2.82 8.57 -26.07
C PHE A 41 -3.58 9.32 -24.98
N GLU A 42 -4.66 10.05 -25.32
CA GLU A 42 -5.47 10.75 -24.31
C GLU A 42 -6.25 9.77 -23.42
N GLU A 43 -6.70 8.62 -23.94
CA GLU A 43 -7.31 7.54 -23.14
C GLU A 43 -6.31 6.98 -22.11
N ILE A 44 -5.10 6.64 -22.52
CA ILE A 44 -4.03 6.14 -21.63
C ILE A 44 -3.66 7.19 -20.57
N LYS A 45 -3.59 8.47 -20.97
CA LYS A 45 -3.29 9.56 -20.05
C LYS A 45 -4.39 9.76 -19.01
N ALA A 46 -5.66 9.65 -19.42
CA ALA A 46 -6.79 9.68 -18.51
C ALA A 46 -6.78 8.50 -17.54
N GLU A 47 -6.53 7.28 -18.04
CA GLU A 47 -6.44 6.07 -17.22
C GLU A 47 -5.29 6.17 -16.20
N ASN A 48 -4.11 6.61 -16.63
CA ASN A 48 -2.96 6.79 -15.74
C ASN A 48 -3.21 7.85 -14.66
N GLY A 49 -3.93 8.93 -14.99
CA GLY A 49 -4.44 9.90 -14.02
C GLY A 49 -5.39 9.28 -12.99
N CYS A 50 -6.28 8.39 -13.42
CA CYS A 50 -7.17 7.66 -12.51
C CYS A 50 -6.41 6.69 -11.60
N LEU A 51 -5.47 5.91 -12.14
CA LEU A 51 -4.68 4.94 -11.39
C LEU A 51 -3.81 5.61 -10.33
N THR A 52 -3.20 6.74 -10.66
CA THR A 52 -2.40 7.52 -9.70
C THR A 52 -3.25 8.06 -8.55
N ASN A 53 -4.45 8.56 -8.82
CA ASN A 53 -5.37 9.01 -7.77
C ASN A 53 -5.80 7.86 -6.85
N ILE A 54 -6.18 6.70 -7.41
CA ILE A 54 -6.55 5.51 -6.61
C ILE A 54 -5.37 5.02 -5.75
N SER A 55 -4.16 5.02 -6.32
CA SER A 55 -2.95 4.62 -5.60
C SER A 55 -2.63 5.56 -4.43
N VAL A 56 -2.76 6.87 -4.64
CA VAL A 56 -2.54 7.88 -3.59
C VAL A 56 -3.60 7.77 -2.51
N GLU A 57 -4.87 7.69 -2.87
CA GLU A 57 -6.00 7.61 -1.93
C GLU A 57 -5.95 6.32 -1.09
N SER A 58 -5.63 5.18 -1.73
CA SER A 58 -5.39 3.91 -1.05
C SER A 58 -4.22 3.98 -0.09
N SER A 59 -3.11 4.64 -0.47
CA SER A 59 -1.93 4.78 0.40
C SER A 59 -2.22 5.67 1.61
N THR A 60 -3.01 6.72 1.43
CA THR A 60 -3.39 7.62 2.54
C THR A 60 -4.32 6.94 3.54
N ALA A 61 -5.32 6.18 3.07
CA ALA A 61 -6.21 5.43 3.95
C ALA A 61 -5.46 4.34 4.74
N GLN A 62 -4.54 3.62 4.09
CA GLN A 62 -3.70 2.62 4.76
C GLN A 62 -2.76 3.21 5.82
N LEU A 63 -2.26 4.43 5.60
CA LEU A 63 -1.41 5.12 6.58
C LEU A 63 -2.21 5.49 7.85
N GLU A 64 -3.41 6.06 7.68
CA GLU A 64 -4.28 6.45 8.78
C GLU A 64 -4.74 5.23 9.61
N ASP A 65 -5.08 4.12 8.95
CA ASP A 65 -5.40 2.86 9.61
C ASP A 65 -4.21 2.31 10.41
N THR A 66 -2.99 2.43 9.87
CA THR A 66 -1.76 1.97 10.54
C THR A 66 -1.47 2.79 11.80
N ASP A 67 -1.59 4.11 11.73
CA ASP A 67 -1.39 5.02 12.87
C ASP A 67 -2.44 4.77 13.97
N SER A 68 -3.69 4.50 13.58
CA SER A 68 -4.77 4.11 14.49
C SER A 68 -4.45 2.80 15.22
N LEU A 69 -4.06 1.75 14.47
CA LEU A 69 -3.69 0.45 15.04
C LEU A 69 -2.47 0.55 15.98
N GLN A 70 -1.48 1.37 15.63
CA GLN A 70 -0.30 1.59 16.48
C GLN A 70 -0.67 2.27 17.81
N THR A 71 -1.63 3.18 17.77
CA THR A 71 -2.17 3.84 18.97
C THR A 71 -2.92 2.84 19.86
N GLU A 72 -3.79 2.01 19.29
CA GLU A 72 -4.50 0.96 20.04
C GLU A 72 -3.54 -0.06 20.65
N LEU A 73 -2.53 -0.49 19.90
CA LEU A 73 -1.50 -1.41 20.39
C LEU A 73 -0.75 -0.83 21.60
N SER A 74 -0.43 0.46 21.55
CA SER A 74 0.24 1.17 22.65
C SER A 74 -0.65 1.23 23.90
N LYS A 75 -1.95 1.48 23.75
CA LYS A 75 -2.92 1.45 24.86
C LYS A 75 -3.01 0.05 25.48
N LEU A 76 -3.14 -0.99 24.66
CA LEU A 76 -3.21 -2.38 25.12
C LEU A 76 -1.95 -2.81 25.86
N LYS A 77 -0.78 -2.34 25.43
CA LYS A 77 0.49 -2.62 26.10
C LYS A 77 0.52 -2.04 27.53
N ILE A 78 0.07 -0.79 27.69
CA ILE A 78 -0.03 -0.13 28.99
C ILE A 78 -1.02 -0.89 29.89
N GLU A 79 -2.21 -1.22 29.39
CA GLU A 79 -3.21 -1.96 30.16
C GLU A 79 -2.69 -3.35 30.59
N ASN A 80 -1.96 -4.04 29.70
CA ASN A 80 -1.35 -5.32 30.01
C ASN A 80 -0.33 -5.23 31.16
N ASP A 81 0.51 -4.19 31.15
CA ASP A 81 1.50 -3.95 32.21
C ASP A 81 0.83 -3.62 33.56
N ILE A 82 -0.26 -2.84 33.54
CA ILE A 82 -1.09 -2.58 34.73
C ILE A 82 -1.67 -3.88 35.28
N MET A 83 -2.25 -4.70 34.41
CA MET A 83 -2.85 -5.98 34.80
C MET A 83 -1.82 -6.96 35.36
N ARG A 84 -0.62 -7.01 34.76
CA ARG A 84 0.50 -7.82 35.26
C ARG A 84 0.90 -7.40 36.68
N THR A 85 0.98 -6.09 36.92
CA THR A 85 1.31 -5.53 38.25
C THR A 85 0.25 -5.90 39.28
N LYS A 86 -1.03 -5.68 38.99
CA LYS A 86 -2.14 -6.08 39.87
C LYS A 86 -2.15 -7.58 40.16
N SER A 87 -1.85 -8.40 39.15
CA SER A 87 -1.76 -9.86 39.34
C SER A 87 -0.63 -10.24 40.30
N PHE A 88 0.50 -9.54 40.26
CA PHE A 88 1.61 -9.79 41.18
C PHE A 88 1.25 -9.39 42.62
N GLU A 89 0.61 -8.22 42.80
CA GLU A 89 0.13 -7.77 44.10
C GLU A 89 -0.87 -8.76 44.71
N LEU A 90 -1.85 -9.21 43.93
CA LEU A 90 -2.82 -10.22 44.37
C LEU A 90 -2.16 -11.55 44.73
N SER A 91 -1.14 -11.98 43.96
CA SER A 91 -0.38 -13.18 44.27
C SER A 91 0.35 -13.06 45.62
N SER A 92 0.98 -11.92 45.89
CA SER A 92 1.66 -11.65 47.15
C SER A 92 0.68 -11.61 48.33
N GLU A 93 -0.46 -10.95 48.17
CA GLU A 93 -1.49 -10.88 49.20
C GLU A 93 -2.11 -12.26 49.49
N ASN A 94 -2.32 -13.08 48.46
CA ASN A 94 -2.81 -14.44 48.62
C ASN A 94 -1.82 -15.31 49.42
N GLU A 95 -0.52 -15.19 49.16
CA GLU A 95 0.50 -15.90 49.95
C GLU A 95 0.51 -15.42 51.40
N ARG A 96 0.43 -14.11 51.64
CA ARG A 96 0.32 -13.53 52.99
C ARG A 96 -0.90 -14.08 53.75
N LEU A 97 -2.06 -14.11 53.11
CA LEU A 97 -3.29 -14.63 53.70
C LEU A 97 -3.20 -16.14 54.01
N SER A 98 -2.55 -16.91 53.14
CA SER A 98 -2.27 -18.33 53.38
C SER A 98 -1.46 -18.53 54.66
N GLN A 99 -0.41 -17.73 54.88
CA GLN A 99 0.40 -17.79 56.11
C GLN A 99 -0.40 -17.41 57.36
N VAL A 100 -1.26 -16.39 57.26
CA VAL A 100 -2.16 -15.99 58.35
C VAL A 100 -3.12 -17.13 58.69
N MET A 101 -3.73 -17.77 57.69
CA MET A 101 -4.60 -18.93 57.92
C MET A 101 -3.88 -20.08 58.60
N ILE A 102 -2.67 -20.44 58.14
CA ILE A 102 -1.86 -21.49 58.79
C ILE A 102 -1.58 -21.14 60.26
N SER A 103 -1.25 -19.88 60.55
CA SER A 103 -0.97 -19.41 61.91
C SER A 103 -2.22 -19.46 62.79
N TRP A 104 -3.36 -19.05 62.24
CA TRP A 104 -4.65 -19.11 62.90
C TRP A 104 -5.05 -20.55 63.22
N THR A 105 -4.97 -21.47 62.24
CA THR A 105 -5.26 -22.89 62.44
C THR A 105 -4.39 -23.49 63.54
N LYS A 106 -3.08 -23.20 63.55
CA LYS A 106 -2.18 -23.66 64.63
C LYS A 106 -2.59 -23.10 66.00
N SER A 107 -2.92 -21.80 66.07
CA SER A 107 -3.36 -21.17 67.32
C SER A 107 -4.67 -21.76 67.83
N SER A 108 -5.65 -21.99 66.95
CA SER A 108 -6.93 -22.61 67.32
C SER A 108 -6.75 -24.04 67.84
N VAL A 109 -5.88 -24.84 67.21
CA VAL A 109 -5.56 -26.19 67.69
C VAL A 109 -4.91 -26.16 69.07
N SER A 110 -3.95 -25.25 69.30
CA SER A 110 -3.30 -25.09 70.61
C SER A 110 -4.28 -24.65 71.70
N LEU A 111 -5.21 -23.74 71.38
CA LEU A 111 -6.23 -23.28 72.31
C LEU A 111 -7.22 -24.39 72.68
N GLY A 112 -7.65 -25.20 71.71
CA GLY A 112 -8.54 -26.35 71.95
C GLY A 112 -7.94 -27.35 72.94
N LYS A 113 -6.65 -27.67 72.79
CA LYS A 113 -5.92 -28.56 73.71
C LYS A 113 -5.88 -28.05 75.16
N LEU A 114 -5.88 -26.72 75.36
CA LEU A 114 -5.83 -26.11 76.69
C LEU A 114 -7.18 -26.20 77.40
N HIS A 115 -8.28 -26.31 76.65
CA HIS A 115 -9.65 -26.43 77.18
C HIS A 115 -10.05 -27.90 77.46
N GLU A 116 -9.29 -28.87 76.96
CA GLU A 116 -9.44 -30.30 77.22
C GLU A 116 -8.71 -30.76 78.50
N THR A 117 -8.09 -29.83 79.25
CA THR A 117 -7.41 -30.09 80.53
C THR A 117 -8.34 -29.77 81.70
#